data_AF-A0A1C5LZ03-F1
#
_entry.id   AF-A0A1C5LZ03-F1
#
_cell.length_a   1.000
_cell.length_b   1.000
_cell.length_c   1.000
_cell.angle_alpha   90.00
_cell.angle_beta   90.00
_cell.angle_gamma   90.00
#
_symmetry.space_group_name_H-M   'P 1'
#
loop_
_entity.id
_entity.type
_entity.pdbx_description
1 polymer ?
#
loop_
_entity_poly.entity_id
_entity_poly.type
_entity_poly.pdbx_seq_one_letter_code
_entity_poly.pdbx_strand_id
1 'polypeptide(L)'
;MKIRKAGYYSILGFLMIALAGCGYTKEEKEAMKRYEKQGRENAENYIEEKYGIHAEIRKVTCEKYGSGPIPDFFPSPTGNVFVKMNYQGEEFSVVISGDGKNADGIDNYQFQEITAAFKREVYDVTEVPAESAFLCYGEYGTIKEEKNGMIHAFFDGENLAEILQDGSARAMISYINQDASQLPASEISQKTGVDTLLFADYESREACQSIRQPYYNLSGWPIENGIEAQLYQMNGYRVVSAGEDTFIKCEKKIQDGVILITEQPEEQISLKKTVLDPQENWNGNGFLDAQQVSDAYALETNAGKVYVYFPVEKLNTKEVEHAQLVKQYQYQGETCYDNLLGGVTDDGKYIQGIVYTRDETEIKISVFVDGK
;
A
#
# COMPACT_ATOMS: atom_id res chain seq x y z
N MET A 1 31.47 2.41 -55.60
CA MET A 1 30.11 2.01 -55.17
C MET A 1 30.08 0.54 -54.74
N LYS A 2 30.61 0.16 -53.57
CA LYS A 2 30.56 -1.23 -53.07
C LYS A 2 30.64 -1.40 -51.53
N ILE A 3 30.55 -0.31 -50.75
CA ILE A 3 30.71 -0.37 -49.28
C ILE A 3 29.38 -0.15 -48.51
N ARG A 4 28.31 0.31 -49.18
CA ARG A 4 27.03 0.62 -48.51
C ARG A 4 26.05 -0.56 -48.31
N LYS A 5 26.29 -1.72 -48.92
CA LYS A 5 25.38 -2.88 -48.77
C LYS A 5 25.74 -3.79 -47.59
N ALA A 6 27.02 -3.97 -47.27
CA ALA A 6 27.45 -4.88 -46.21
C ALA A 6 27.03 -4.43 -44.80
N GLY A 7 27.16 -3.14 -44.48
CA GLY A 7 26.75 -2.61 -43.18
C GLY A 7 25.23 -2.66 -42.93
N TYR A 8 24.43 -2.54 -44.00
CA TYR A 8 22.96 -2.61 -43.89
C TYR A 8 22.48 -4.03 -43.57
N TYR A 9 23.12 -5.06 -44.14
CA TYR A 9 22.80 -6.47 -43.80
C TYR A 9 23.29 -6.87 -42.41
N SER A 10 24.40 -6.31 -41.91
CA SER A 10 24.86 -6.55 -40.53
C SER A 10 23.95 -5.88 -39.48
N ILE A 11 23.44 -4.68 -39.77
CA ILE A 11 22.45 -4.01 -38.91
C ILE A 11 21.09 -4.72 -38.97
N LEU A 12 20.65 -5.19 -40.15
CA LEU A 12 19.43 -5.99 -40.27
C LEU A 12 19.55 -7.35 -39.57
N GLY A 13 20.73 -7.96 -39.60
CA GLY A 13 21.04 -9.20 -38.88
C GLY A 13 21.00 -9.01 -37.36
N PHE A 14 21.55 -7.91 -36.85
CA PHE A 14 21.45 -7.55 -35.43
C PHE A 14 20.01 -7.21 -35.02
N LEU A 15 19.24 -6.52 -35.88
CA LEU A 15 17.82 -6.24 -35.63
C LEU A 15 16.97 -7.52 -35.63
N MET A 16 17.27 -8.49 -36.51
CA MET A 16 16.60 -9.79 -36.55
C MET A 16 16.96 -10.68 -35.36
N ILE A 17 18.20 -10.59 -34.82
CA ILE A 17 18.59 -11.28 -33.58
C ILE A 17 17.90 -10.62 -32.36
N ALA A 18 17.74 -9.30 -32.37
CA ALA A 18 16.96 -8.58 -31.35
C ALA A 18 15.44 -8.86 -31.45
N LEU A 19 14.92 -9.18 -32.65
CA LEU A 19 13.51 -9.52 -32.89
C LEU A 19 13.20 -11.03 -32.79
N ALA A 20 14.21 -11.90 -32.85
CA ALA A 20 14.09 -13.35 -32.64
C ALA A 20 14.24 -13.76 -31.17
N GLY A 21 14.57 -12.83 -30.28
CA GLY A 21 14.55 -12.99 -28.83
C GLY A 21 13.13 -13.07 -28.25
N CYS A 22 12.27 -13.92 -28.79
CA CYS A 22 11.07 -14.34 -28.06
C CYS A 22 11.53 -15.27 -26.94
N GLY A 23 12.03 -14.72 -25.84
CA GLY A 23 12.90 -15.39 -24.85
C GLY A 23 12.35 -16.55 -24.03
N TYR A 24 11.28 -17.20 -24.49
CA TYR A 24 10.95 -18.57 -24.08
C TYR A 24 11.39 -19.57 -25.15
N THR A 25 11.96 -20.69 -24.70
CA THR A 25 12.24 -21.84 -25.56
C THR A 25 10.96 -22.39 -26.19
N LYS A 26 11.10 -23.16 -27.27
CA LYS A 26 9.97 -23.82 -27.92
C LYS A 26 9.25 -24.77 -26.95
N GLU A 27 10.02 -25.49 -26.14
CA GLU A 27 9.51 -26.44 -25.15
C GLU A 27 8.70 -25.74 -24.07
N GLU A 28 9.16 -24.59 -23.56
CA GLU A 28 8.41 -23.79 -22.58
C GLU A 28 7.13 -23.21 -23.16
N LYS A 29 7.15 -22.73 -24.41
CA LYS A 29 5.94 -22.26 -25.10
C LYS A 29 4.93 -23.38 -25.30
N GLU A 30 5.40 -24.58 -25.62
CA GLU A 30 4.54 -25.76 -25.74
C GLU A 30 4.00 -26.21 -24.38
N ALA A 31 4.82 -26.16 -23.33
CA ALA A 31 4.40 -26.46 -21.96
C ALA A 31 3.33 -25.47 -21.47
N MET A 32 3.55 -24.17 -21.63
CA MET A 32 2.56 -23.14 -21.29
C MET A 32 1.23 -23.38 -22.01
N LYS A 33 1.24 -23.67 -23.32
CA LYS A 33 0.01 -24.00 -24.05
C LYS A 33 -0.69 -25.26 -23.53
N ARG A 34 0.06 -26.27 -23.09
CA ARG A 34 -0.52 -27.47 -22.47
C ARG A 34 -1.16 -27.14 -21.13
N TYR A 35 -0.47 -26.39 -20.28
CA TYR A 35 -0.98 -25.94 -18.99
C TYR A 35 -2.21 -25.06 -19.15
N GLU A 36 -2.22 -24.11 -20.09
CA GLU A 36 -3.38 -23.26 -20.39
C GLU A 36 -4.59 -24.09 -20.83
N LYS A 37 -4.37 -25.09 -21.70
CA LYS A 37 -5.46 -25.96 -22.16
C LYS A 37 -6.02 -26.82 -21.03
N GLN A 38 -5.15 -27.48 -20.27
CA GLN A 38 -5.59 -28.37 -19.20
C GLN A 38 -6.18 -27.58 -18.03
N GLY A 39 -5.57 -26.46 -17.66
CA GLY A 39 -6.06 -25.58 -16.61
C GLY A 39 -7.39 -24.90 -16.96
N ARG A 40 -7.67 -24.65 -18.25
CA ARG A 40 -9.01 -24.26 -18.72
C ARG A 40 -10.05 -25.33 -18.39
N GLU A 41 -9.80 -26.59 -18.77
CA GLU A 41 -10.72 -27.70 -18.50
C GLU A 41 -10.88 -27.94 -16.99
N ASN A 42 -9.79 -27.85 -16.23
CA ASN A 42 -9.83 -28.01 -14.77
C ASN A 42 -10.64 -26.90 -14.09
N ALA A 43 -10.47 -25.64 -14.51
CA ALA A 43 -11.23 -24.52 -13.94
C ALA A 43 -12.74 -24.62 -14.22
N GLU A 44 -13.13 -25.06 -15.42
CA GLU A 44 -14.55 -25.31 -15.75
C GLU A 44 -15.13 -26.38 -14.81
N ASN A 45 -14.45 -27.52 -14.66
CA ASN A 45 -14.89 -28.60 -13.76
C ASN A 45 -14.93 -28.15 -12.29
N TYR A 46 -13.89 -27.43 -11.83
CA TYR A 46 -13.81 -26.93 -10.46
C TYR A 46 -15.00 -26.03 -10.10
N ILE A 47 -15.33 -25.07 -10.97
CA ILE A 47 -16.46 -24.16 -10.75
C ILE A 47 -17.80 -24.90 -10.83
N GLU A 48 -17.95 -25.85 -11.75
CA GLU A 48 -19.17 -26.67 -11.83
C GLU A 48 -19.34 -27.56 -10.59
N GLU A 49 -18.27 -28.18 -10.10
CA GLU A 49 -18.30 -29.02 -8.89
C GLU A 49 -18.57 -28.20 -7.62
N LYS A 50 -17.92 -27.04 -7.48
CA LYS A 50 -18.03 -26.20 -6.28
C LYS A 50 -19.33 -25.41 -6.21
N TYR A 51 -19.79 -24.86 -7.34
CA TYR A 51 -20.90 -23.91 -7.39
C TYR A 51 -22.12 -24.41 -8.17
N GLY A 52 -21.99 -25.49 -8.94
CA GLY A 52 -23.05 -25.95 -9.84
C GLY A 52 -23.35 -24.98 -10.98
N ILE A 53 -22.38 -24.12 -11.36
CA ILE A 53 -22.53 -23.11 -12.40
C ILE A 53 -21.59 -23.36 -13.58
N HIS A 54 -21.99 -22.89 -14.76
CA HIS A 54 -21.11 -22.82 -15.93
C HIS A 54 -20.76 -21.36 -16.21
N ALA A 55 -19.51 -20.97 -15.90
CA ALA A 55 -19.00 -19.62 -16.12
C ALA A 55 -18.24 -19.51 -17.46
N GLU A 56 -18.28 -18.33 -18.08
CA GLU A 56 -17.57 -18.07 -19.34
C GLU A 56 -16.11 -17.73 -19.09
N ILE A 57 -15.17 -18.45 -19.72
CA ILE A 57 -13.74 -18.13 -19.63
C ILE A 57 -13.38 -16.98 -20.57
N ARG A 58 -12.92 -15.86 -19.98
CA ARG A 58 -12.45 -14.66 -20.69
C ARG A 58 -10.97 -14.72 -21.03
N LYS A 59 -10.13 -15.17 -20.09
CA LYS A 59 -8.68 -15.18 -20.24
C LYS A 59 -8.06 -16.32 -19.45
N VAL A 60 -7.03 -16.95 -20.01
CA VAL A 60 -6.17 -17.90 -19.29
C VAL A 60 -4.74 -17.37 -19.38
N THR A 61 -4.02 -17.36 -18.28
CA THR A 61 -2.63 -16.91 -18.22
C THR A 61 -1.84 -17.88 -17.33
N CYS A 62 -0.76 -18.46 -17.84
CA CYS A 62 0.15 -19.20 -16.97
C CYS A 62 0.77 -18.29 -15.91
N GLU A 63 0.72 -18.75 -14.66
CA GLU A 63 1.56 -18.19 -13.61
C GLU A 63 3.02 -18.51 -13.91
N LYS A 64 3.88 -17.55 -13.58
CA LYS A 64 5.31 -17.61 -13.81
C LYS A 64 6.01 -17.24 -12.52
N TYR A 65 7.18 -17.83 -12.28
CA TYR A 65 7.97 -17.47 -11.11
C TYR A 65 8.29 -15.97 -11.11
N GLY A 66 8.13 -15.33 -9.95
CA GLY A 66 8.62 -13.96 -9.78
C GLY A 66 10.14 -13.99 -9.92
N SER A 67 10.68 -13.22 -10.85
CA SER A 67 12.11 -12.98 -10.90
C SER A 67 12.50 -12.14 -9.68
N GLY A 68 13.57 -12.54 -8.97
CA GLY A 68 14.10 -11.77 -7.84
C GLY A 68 14.58 -10.35 -8.24
N PRO A 69 15.48 -9.71 -7.47
CA PRO A 69 15.92 -8.34 -7.74
C PRO A 69 16.64 -8.14 -9.09
N ILE A 70 16.98 -9.25 -9.78
CA ILE A 70 17.49 -9.25 -11.14
C ILE A 70 16.31 -9.54 -12.08
N PRO A 71 16.00 -8.66 -13.06
CA PRO A 71 14.93 -8.90 -14.02
C PRO A 71 15.19 -10.19 -14.79
N ASP A 72 14.41 -11.23 -14.50
CA ASP A 72 14.26 -12.35 -15.42
C ASP A 72 13.18 -11.93 -16.40
N PHE A 73 13.58 -11.65 -17.63
CA PHE A 73 12.65 -11.24 -18.67
C PHE A 73 11.78 -12.40 -19.15
N PHE A 74 12.10 -13.66 -18.78
CA PHE A 74 11.42 -14.87 -19.23
C PHE A 74 11.31 -15.93 -18.12
N PRO A 75 10.63 -15.63 -17.01
CA PRO A 75 10.52 -16.57 -15.90
C PRO A 75 9.77 -17.84 -16.30
N SER A 76 10.28 -18.98 -15.85
CA SER A 76 9.69 -20.30 -16.09
C SER A 76 8.23 -20.37 -15.60
N PRO A 77 7.35 -21.10 -16.30
CA PRO A 77 5.99 -21.33 -15.83
C PRO A 77 5.99 -22.18 -14.56
N THR A 78 5.10 -21.87 -13.61
CA THR A 78 4.95 -22.64 -12.36
C THR A 78 4.14 -23.92 -12.57
N GLY A 79 3.38 -24.02 -13.66
CA GLY A 79 2.38 -25.07 -13.89
C GLY A 79 0.97 -24.65 -13.49
N ASN A 80 0.82 -23.62 -12.66
CA ASN A 80 -0.48 -23.03 -12.34
C ASN A 80 -0.94 -22.07 -13.45
N VAL A 81 -2.25 -21.94 -13.57
CA VAL A 81 -2.88 -20.96 -14.45
C VAL A 81 -3.83 -20.06 -13.66
N PHE A 82 -3.85 -18.79 -14.05
CA PHE A 82 -4.89 -17.83 -13.68
C PHE A 82 -5.94 -17.82 -14.79
N VAL A 83 -7.16 -18.20 -14.44
CA VAL A 83 -8.32 -18.22 -15.34
C VAL A 83 -9.26 -17.11 -14.91
N LYS A 84 -9.41 -16.07 -15.75
CA LYS A 84 -10.45 -15.06 -15.58
C LYS A 84 -11.75 -15.58 -16.17
N MET A 85 -12.79 -15.58 -15.35
CA MET A 85 -14.12 -16.07 -15.70
C MET A 85 -15.15 -14.96 -15.51
N ASN A 86 -16.28 -15.10 -16.18
CA ASN A 86 -17.43 -14.22 -16.03
C ASN A 86 -18.69 -15.04 -15.87
N TYR A 87 -19.50 -14.69 -14.89
CA TYR A 87 -20.81 -15.30 -14.67
C TYR A 87 -21.82 -14.21 -14.33
N GLN A 88 -22.92 -14.15 -15.09
CA GLN A 88 -23.98 -13.15 -14.93
C GLN A 88 -23.51 -11.68 -14.93
N GLY A 89 -22.40 -11.38 -15.62
CA GLY A 89 -21.84 -10.04 -15.70
C GLY A 89 -20.74 -9.75 -14.67
N GLU A 90 -20.59 -10.58 -13.64
CA GLU A 90 -19.54 -10.45 -12.63
C GLU A 90 -18.26 -11.19 -13.08
N GLU A 91 -17.12 -10.50 -12.99
CA GLU A 91 -15.81 -11.09 -13.29
C GLU A 91 -15.14 -11.60 -12.00
N PHE A 92 -14.55 -12.78 -12.09
CA PHE A 92 -13.77 -13.39 -11.02
C PHE A 92 -12.59 -14.18 -11.60
N SER A 93 -11.70 -14.64 -10.74
CA SER A 93 -10.51 -15.38 -11.12
C SER A 93 -10.41 -16.71 -10.37
N VAL A 94 -9.88 -17.72 -11.06
CA VAL A 94 -9.58 -19.05 -10.52
C VAL A 94 -8.08 -19.29 -10.70
N VAL A 95 -7.44 -19.82 -9.67
CA VAL A 95 -6.08 -20.36 -9.74
C VAL A 95 -6.14 -21.86 -9.59
N ILE A 96 -5.60 -22.56 -10.58
CA ILE A 96 -5.62 -24.02 -10.61
C ILE A 96 -4.40 -24.56 -11.36
N SER A 97 -3.92 -25.73 -10.96
CA SER A 97 -2.84 -26.40 -11.67
C SER A 97 -3.29 -26.86 -13.06
N GLY A 98 -2.53 -26.49 -14.09
CA GLY A 98 -2.64 -27.03 -15.43
C GLY A 98 -1.78 -28.30 -15.63
N ASP A 99 -1.03 -28.74 -14.63
CA ASP A 99 -0.18 -29.93 -14.71
C ASP A 99 -0.99 -31.20 -14.44
N GLY A 100 -1.77 -31.60 -15.44
CA GLY A 100 -2.66 -32.77 -15.38
C GLY A 100 -4.07 -32.43 -14.91
N LYS A 101 -4.94 -33.45 -14.89
CA LYS A 101 -6.36 -33.30 -14.53
C LYS A 101 -6.51 -33.22 -13.02
N ASN A 102 -7.22 -32.20 -12.55
CA ASN A 102 -7.57 -32.01 -11.15
C ASN A 102 -8.78 -31.06 -11.04
N ALA A 103 -9.35 -30.98 -9.84
CA ALA A 103 -10.36 -30.01 -9.44
C ALA A 103 -9.94 -29.33 -8.12
N ASP A 104 -8.63 -29.18 -7.91
CA ASP A 104 -8.07 -28.60 -6.69
C ASP A 104 -7.56 -27.20 -7.02
N GLY A 105 -8.43 -26.23 -6.79
CA GLY A 105 -8.17 -24.83 -7.08
C GLY A 105 -8.72 -23.91 -6.01
N ILE A 106 -8.40 -22.63 -6.17
CA ILE A 106 -8.92 -21.52 -5.37
C ILE A 106 -9.53 -20.48 -6.29
N ASP A 107 -10.53 -19.77 -5.81
CA ASP A 107 -11.18 -18.70 -6.56
C ASP A 107 -11.64 -17.57 -5.65
N ASN A 108 -12.02 -16.46 -6.27
CA ASN A 108 -12.59 -15.31 -5.57
C ASN A 108 -14.00 -14.94 -6.06
N TYR A 109 -14.77 -15.91 -6.56
CA TYR A 109 -16.13 -15.71 -7.05
C TYR A 109 -17.06 -15.10 -5.99
N GLN A 110 -16.97 -15.56 -4.75
CA GLN A 110 -17.80 -15.07 -3.63
C GLN A 110 -17.20 -13.87 -2.90
N PHE A 111 -16.16 -13.21 -3.43
CA PHE A 111 -15.47 -12.10 -2.75
C PHE A 111 -16.40 -10.96 -2.35
N GLN A 112 -17.31 -10.54 -3.25
CA GLN A 112 -18.27 -9.47 -2.96
C GLN A 112 -19.29 -9.89 -1.90
N GLU A 113 -19.74 -11.14 -1.94
CA GLU A 113 -20.71 -11.70 -0.98
C GLU A 113 -20.11 -11.77 0.43
N ILE A 114 -18.88 -12.29 0.55
CA ILE A 114 -18.12 -12.35 1.79
C ILE A 114 -17.84 -10.95 2.34
N THR A 115 -17.43 -10.01 1.47
CA THR A 115 -17.19 -8.61 1.85
C THR A 115 -18.46 -7.93 2.36
N ALA A 116 -19.61 -8.22 1.74
CA ALA A 116 -20.90 -7.71 2.20
C ALA A 116 -21.34 -8.33 3.53
N ALA A 117 -21.11 -9.62 3.74
CA ALA A 117 -21.34 -10.29 5.02
C ALA A 117 -20.46 -9.70 6.13
N PHE A 118 -19.17 -9.50 5.87
CA PHE A 118 -18.25 -8.82 6.78
C PHE A 118 -18.74 -7.42 7.17
N LYS A 119 -19.12 -6.58 6.19
CA LYS A 119 -19.63 -5.23 6.45
C LYS A 119 -20.90 -5.23 7.31
N ARG A 120 -21.78 -6.20 7.09
CA ARG A 120 -23.01 -6.38 7.89
C ARG A 120 -22.69 -6.79 9.32
N GLU A 121 -21.80 -7.75 9.54
CA GLU A 121 -21.39 -8.13 10.89
C GLU A 121 -20.68 -7.00 11.63
N VAL A 122 -19.85 -6.21 10.95
CA VAL A 122 -19.25 -4.99 11.51
C VAL A 122 -20.35 -4.04 11.96
N TYR A 123 -21.34 -3.75 11.10
CA TYR A 123 -22.45 -2.87 11.45
C TYR A 123 -23.30 -3.42 12.61
N ASP A 124 -23.58 -4.72 12.62
CA ASP A 124 -24.40 -5.36 13.66
C ASP A 124 -23.71 -5.33 15.03
N VAL A 125 -22.38 -5.26 15.06
CA VAL A 125 -21.61 -5.13 16.30
C VAL A 125 -21.43 -3.67 16.72
N THR A 126 -21.17 -2.76 15.77
CA THR A 126 -20.89 -1.36 16.11
C THR A 126 -22.13 -0.49 16.21
N GLU A 127 -23.23 -0.88 15.57
CA GLU A 127 -24.43 -0.07 15.30
C GLU A 127 -24.12 1.27 14.60
N VAL A 128 -22.91 1.42 14.03
CA VAL A 128 -22.42 2.62 13.36
C VAL A 128 -22.04 2.27 11.92
N PRO A 129 -22.59 2.96 10.91
CA PRO A 129 -22.22 2.71 9.53
C PRO A 129 -20.78 3.15 9.28
N ALA A 130 -19.95 2.23 8.80
CA ALA A 130 -18.63 2.57 8.28
C ALA A 130 -18.77 3.36 6.96
N GLU A 131 -17.93 4.37 6.76
CA GLU A 131 -17.85 5.09 5.47
C GLU A 131 -17.22 4.19 4.40
N SER A 132 -16.21 3.41 4.78
CA SER A 132 -15.65 2.36 3.93
C SER A 132 -15.08 1.22 4.76
N ALA A 133 -15.11 0.01 4.21
CA ALA A 133 -14.46 -1.15 4.81
C ALA A 133 -13.79 -1.98 3.71
N PHE A 134 -12.50 -2.23 3.90
CA PHE A 134 -11.65 -3.00 3.01
C PHE A 134 -11.21 -4.28 3.71
N LEU A 135 -11.23 -5.38 2.96
CA LEU A 135 -10.94 -6.72 3.45
C LEU A 135 -9.88 -7.37 2.56
N CYS A 136 -8.83 -7.90 3.17
CA CYS A 136 -7.75 -8.61 2.50
C CYS A 136 -7.65 -10.00 3.11
N TYR A 137 -7.83 -11.07 2.32
CA TYR A 137 -7.83 -12.44 2.80
C TYR A 137 -7.53 -13.45 1.69
N GLY A 138 -7.26 -14.71 2.05
CA GLY A 138 -7.03 -15.81 1.14
C GLY A 138 -5.56 -15.98 0.74
N GLU A 139 -5.24 -17.00 -0.06
CA GLU A 139 -3.86 -17.48 -0.24
C GLU A 139 -2.89 -16.48 -0.87
N TYR A 140 -3.40 -15.59 -1.73
CA TYR A 140 -2.58 -14.55 -2.35
C TYR A 140 -2.51 -13.27 -1.51
N GLY A 141 -3.30 -13.16 -0.44
CA GLY A 141 -3.27 -12.11 0.59
C GLY A 141 -2.93 -10.73 0.05
N THR A 142 -3.61 -10.31 -1.03
CA THR A 142 -3.23 -9.11 -1.79
C THR A 142 -4.41 -8.16 -1.93
N ILE A 143 -4.13 -6.88 -1.99
CA ILE A 143 -5.10 -5.82 -2.30
C ILE A 143 -5.49 -5.79 -3.79
N LYS A 144 -4.80 -6.55 -4.65
CA LYS A 144 -5.17 -6.64 -6.07
C LYS A 144 -6.45 -7.45 -6.18
N GLU A 145 -7.56 -6.79 -6.56
CA GLU A 145 -8.88 -7.41 -6.72
C GLU A 145 -8.86 -8.71 -7.54
N GLU A 146 -7.97 -8.78 -8.55
CA GLU A 146 -7.82 -9.99 -9.37
C GLU A 146 -7.37 -11.25 -8.61
N LYS A 147 -6.81 -11.07 -7.41
CA LYS A 147 -6.19 -12.14 -6.61
C LYS A 147 -6.59 -12.12 -5.12
N ASN A 148 -7.28 -11.08 -4.66
CA ASN A 148 -7.80 -11.02 -3.30
C ASN A 148 -8.95 -12.02 -3.14
N GLY A 149 -9.10 -12.58 -1.94
CA GLY A 149 -10.20 -13.48 -1.60
C GLY A 149 -10.14 -14.85 -2.23
N MET A 150 -8.95 -15.27 -2.68
CA MET A 150 -8.73 -16.59 -3.26
C MET A 150 -8.80 -17.68 -2.18
N ILE A 151 -9.88 -18.45 -2.19
CA ILE A 151 -10.19 -19.45 -1.15
C ILE A 151 -10.60 -20.79 -1.76
N HIS A 152 -10.33 -21.86 -1.02
CA HIS A 152 -10.84 -23.20 -1.32
C HIS A 152 -12.31 -23.37 -0.89
N ALA A 153 -12.65 -22.81 0.27
CA ALA A 153 -13.96 -23.00 0.89
C ALA A 153 -15.10 -22.39 0.07
N PHE A 154 -16.28 -22.99 0.18
CA PHE A 154 -17.54 -22.41 -0.27
C PHE A 154 -18.13 -21.59 0.88
N PHE A 155 -18.51 -20.34 0.62
CA PHE A 155 -19.20 -19.51 1.59
C PHE A 155 -20.70 -19.83 1.58
N ASP A 156 -21.21 -20.32 2.70
CA ASP A 156 -22.62 -20.74 2.85
C ASP A 156 -23.51 -19.70 3.54
N GLY A 157 -22.93 -18.57 3.94
CA GLY A 157 -23.61 -17.50 4.67
C GLY A 157 -23.45 -17.57 6.19
N GLU A 158 -23.02 -18.71 6.73
CA GLU A 158 -22.85 -18.95 8.18
C GLU A 158 -21.37 -19.13 8.56
N ASN A 159 -20.52 -19.57 7.63
CA ASN A 159 -19.10 -19.86 7.86
C ASN A 159 -18.14 -18.66 7.63
N LEU A 160 -18.61 -17.42 7.80
CA LEU A 160 -17.78 -16.22 7.57
C LEU A 160 -16.51 -16.24 8.43
N ALA A 161 -16.64 -16.53 9.72
CA ALA A 161 -15.53 -16.51 10.66
C ALA A 161 -14.45 -17.54 10.30
N GLU A 162 -14.85 -18.74 9.90
CA GLU A 162 -13.93 -19.79 9.47
C GLU A 162 -13.15 -19.38 8.22
N ILE A 163 -13.85 -18.87 7.20
CA ILE A 163 -13.22 -18.44 5.95
C ILE A 163 -12.20 -17.31 6.17
N LEU A 164 -12.56 -16.31 6.97
CA LEU A 164 -11.69 -15.16 7.20
C LEU A 164 -10.53 -15.51 8.14
N GLN A 165 -10.75 -16.39 9.11
CA GLN A 165 -9.67 -16.87 9.99
C GLN A 165 -8.64 -17.70 9.20
N ASP A 166 -9.09 -18.67 8.41
CA ASP A 166 -8.21 -19.50 7.58
C ASP A 166 -7.50 -18.67 6.51
N GLY A 167 -8.19 -17.65 6.00
CA GLY A 167 -7.66 -16.69 5.04
C GLY A 167 -6.68 -15.67 5.62
N SER A 168 -6.34 -15.74 6.91
CA SER A 168 -5.50 -14.74 7.62
C SER A 168 -5.99 -13.32 7.35
N ALA A 169 -7.30 -13.12 7.50
CA ALA A 169 -7.98 -11.92 7.04
C ALA A 169 -7.60 -10.70 7.85
N ARG A 170 -7.39 -9.60 7.13
CA ARG A 170 -7.10 -8.28 7.69
C ARG A 170 -8.07 -7.26 7.12
N ALA A 171 -8.49 -6.31 7.94
CA ALA A 171 -9.44 -5.30 7.50
C ALA A 171 -9.05 -3.90 7.94
N MET A 172 -9.38 -2.94 7.08
CA MET A 172 -9.40 -1.52 7.41
C MET A 172 -10.84 -1.03 7.39
N ILE A 173 -11.28 -0.36 8.45
CA ILE A 173 -12.62 0.18 8.57
C ILE A 173 -12.50 1.67 8.86
N SER A 174 -13.10 2.48 8.00
CA SER A 174 -13.05 3.94 8.07
C SER A 174 -14.37 4.50 8.55
N TYR A 175 -14.30 5.46 9.46
CA TYR A 175 -15.43 6.19 9.99
C TYR A 175 -15.20 7.69 9.87
N ILE A 176 -16.29 8.47 10.04
CA ILE A 176 -16.25 9.92 10.05
C ILE A 176 -16.64 10.40 11.45
N ASN A 177 -15.73 11.11 12.13
CA ASN A 177 -15.93 11.63 13.48
C ASN A 177 -16.41 10.58 14.50
N GLN A 178 -15.82 9.38 14.42
CA GLN A 178 -16.09 8.26 15.32
C GLN A 178 -14.80 7.85 16.03
N ASP A 179 -14.79 7.99 17.35
CA ASP A 179 -13.63 7.63 18.17
C ASP A 179 -13.26 6.15 18.01
N ALA A 180 -12.16 5.91 17.28
CA ALA A 180 -11.65 4.58 16.99
C ALA A 180 -11.26 3.79 18.25
N SER A 181 -10.90 4.49 19.35
CA SER A 181 -10.55 3.86 20.63
C SER A 181 -11.73 3.12 21.27
N GLN A 182 -12.96 3.51 20.95
CA GLN A 182 -14.18 2.95 21.53
C GLN A 182 -14.79 1.81 20.70
N LEU A 183 -14.24 1.50 19.53
CA LEU A 183 -14.80 0.49 18.65
C LEU A 183 -14.60 -0.93 19.24
N PRO A 184 -15.62 -1.81 19.18
CA PRO A 184 -15.60 -3.14 19.78
C PRO A 184 -14.78 -4.15 18.94
N ALA A 185 -13.47 -3.94 18.84
CA ALA A 185 -12.57 -4.72 17.99
C ALA A 185 -12.61 -6.23 18.28
N SER A 186 -12.62 -6.63 19.55
CA SER A 186 -12.66 -8.04 19.96
C SER A 186 -13.95 -8.74 19.53
N GLU A 187 -15.10 -8.04 19.60
CA GLU A 187 -16.39 -8.59 19.19
C GLU A 187 -16.47 -8.71 17.66
N ILE A 188 -15.96 -7.70 16.94
CA ILE A 188 -15.83 -7.77 15.47
C ILE A 188 -14.96 -8.97 15.08
N SER A 189 -13.79 -9.12 15.69
CA SER A 189 -12.87 -10.24 15.42
C SER A 189 -13.53 -11.59 15.72
N GLN A 190 -14.23 -11.72 16.86
CA GLN A 190 -14.92 -12.96 17.22
C GLN A 190 -16.05 -13.33 16.24
N LYS A 191 -16.83 -12.34 15.79
CA LYS A 191 -17.95 -12.57 14.86
C LYS A 191 -17.49 -12.83 13.43
N THR A 192 -16.44 -12.15 13.00
CA THR A 192 -16.02 -12.14 11.59
C THR A 192 -14.84 -13.04 11.31
N GLY A 193 -14.07 -13.48 12.31
CA GLY A 193 -12.83 -14.25 12.12
C GLY A 193 -11.63 -13.42 11.66
N VAL A 194 -11.76 -12.09 11.52
CA VAL A 194 -10.66 -11.20 11.14
C VAL A 194 -9.67 -11.05 12.31
N ASP A 195 -8.38 -11.27 12.05
CA ASP A 195 -7.34 -11.29 13.08
C ASP A 195 -6.68 -9.92 13.31
N THR A 196 -6.69 -9.07 12.28
CA THR A 196 -6.03 -7.78 12.25
C THR A 196 -7.00 -6.70 11.78
N LEU A 197 -7.27 -5.72 12.63
CA LEU A 197 -8.19 -4.63 12.39
C LEU A 197 -7.47 -3.29 12.48
N LEU A 198 -7.60 -2.47 11.45
CA LEU A 198 -7.23 -1.06 11.44
C LEU A 198 -8.49 -0.21 11.37
N PHE A 199 -8.75 0.56 12.41
CA PHE A 199 -9.81 1.55 12.45
C PHE A 199 -9.23 2.93 12.17
N ALA A 200 -9.78 3.65 11.19
CA ALA A 200 -9.39 5.02 10.87
C ALA A 200 -10.58 5.98 11.09
N ASP A 201 -10.36 7.04 11.86
CA ASP A 201 -11.34 8.10 12.07
C ASP A 201 -10.94 9.35 11.28
N TYR A 202 -11.74 9.71 10.28
CA TYR A 202 -11.54 10.89 9.44
C TYR A 202 -12.36 12.09 9.91
N GLU A 203 -11.82 13.28 9.70
CA GLU A 203 -12.49 14.54 10.04
C GLU A 203 -13.76 14.78 9.20
N SER A 204 -13.78 14.26 7.97
CA SER A 204 -14.86 14.48 7.02
C SER A 204 -14.95 13.38 5.97
N ARG A 205 -16.10 13.29 5.31
CA ARG A 205 -16.29 12.41 4.16
C ARG A 205 -15.34 12.78 3.03
N GLU A 206 -15.14 14.07 2.79
CA GLU A 206 -14.24 14.59 1.77
C GLU A 206 -12.80 14.15 2.02
N ALA A 207 -12.34 14.19 3.28
CA ALA A 207 -11.05 13.63 3.69
C ALA A 207 -10.94 12.14 3.31
N CYS A 208 -11.89 11.33 3.79
CA CYS A 208 -11.92 9.90 3.52
C CYS A 208 -11.96 9.55 2.01
N GLN A 209 -12.66 10.36 1.21
CA GLN A 209 -12.81 10.13 -0.25
C GLN A 209 -11.67 10.73 -1.09
N SER A 210 -10.92 11.70 -0.56
CA SER A 210 -9.80 12.31 -1.27
C SER A 210 -8.62 11.35 -1.47
N ILE A 211 -8.66 10.22 -0.77
CA ILE A 211 -7.62 9.21 -0.75
C ILE A 211 -7.79 8.32 -1.98
N ARG A 212 -6.87 8.48 -2.94
CA ARG A 212 -6.86 7.70 -4.20
C ARG A 212 -6.62 6.21 -3.97
N GLN A 213 -5.99 5.86 -2.86
CA GLN A 213 -5.68 4.49 -2.46
C GLN A 213 -5.67 4.42 -0.92
N PRO A 214 -6.78 4.06 -0.26
CA PRO A 214 -6.78 3.82 1.19
C PRO A 214 -6.03 2.54 1.56
N TYR A 215 -5.21 2.02 0.64
CA TYR A 215 -4.45 0.80 0.81
C TYR A 215 -3.17 1.14 1.55
N TYR A 216 -3.29 1.29 2.86
CA TYR A 216 -2.16 0.98 3.75
C TYR A 216 -1.68 -0.45 3.45
N ASN A 217 -0.66 -0.87 4.17
CA ASN A 217 -0.01 -2.16 4.00
C ASN A 217 -0.89 -3.35 4.49
N LEU A 218 -2.16 -3.42 4.07
CA LEU A 218 -3.13 -4.49 4.33
C LEU A 218 -2.55 -5.88 4.05
N SER A 219 -1.78 -6.03 2.97
CA SER A 219 -1.12 -7.29 2.62
C SER A 219 0.22 -7.52 3.32
N GLY A 220 0.73 -6.57 4.09
CA GLY A 220 2.04 -6.63 4.74
C GLY A 220 2.00 -6.27 6.22
N TRP A 221 3.17 -6.00 6.80
CA TRP A 221 3.30 -5.61 8.20
C TRP A 221 4.31 -4.47 8.35
N PRO A 222 4.07 -3.45 9.20
CA PRO A 222 2.82 -3.15 9.93
C PRO A 222 1.68 -2.78 8.98
N ILE A 223 0.42 -2.98 9.40
CA ILE A 223 -0.77 -2.78 8.54
C ILE A 223 -1.01 -1.30 8.22
N GLU A 224 -0.66 -0.43 9.15
CA GLU A 224 -0.81 1.03 9.10
C GLU A 224 0.33 1.72 8.34
N ASN A 225 1.32 0.98 7.84
CA ASN A 225 2.42 1.60 7.09
C ASN A 225 1.89 2.40 5.88
N GLY A 226 2.25 3.68 5.81
CA GLY A 226 1.75 4.65 4.84
C GLY A 226 0.64 5.56 5.36
N ILE A 227 0.10 5.31 6.55
CA ILE A 227 -0.94 6.14 7.18
C ILE A 227 -0.47 7.57 7.43
N GLU A 228 0.82 7.76 7.59
CA GLU A 228 1.46 9.06 7.79
C GLU A 228 1.15 10.03 6.64
N ALA A 229 0.96 9.54 5.42
CA ALA A 229 0.55 10.37 4.27
C ALA A 229 -0.81 11.07 4.45
N GLN A 230 -1.60 10.67 5.46
CA GLN A 230 -3.01 11.00 5.58
C GLN A 230 -3.42 11.48 6.97
N LEU A 231 -2.55 11.42 8.00
CA LEU A 231 -2.92 11.79 9.38
C LEU A 231 -3.43 13.24 9.49
N TYR A 232 -2.97 14.15 8.62
CA TYR A 232 -3.47 15.54 8.59
C TYR A 232 -4.96 15.66 8.26
N GLN A 233 -5.60 14.59 7.78
CA GLN A 233 -7.05 14.51 7.53
C GLN A 233 -7.81 13.62 8.54
N MET A 234 -7.11 13.06 9.53
CA MET A 234 -7.67 12.12 10.51
C MET A 234 -7.77 12.71 11.91
N ASN A 235 -8.73 12.24 12.69
CA ASN A 235 -8.79 12.46 14.13
C ASN A 235 -7.91 11.47 14.89
N GLY A 236 -7.69 10.27 14.33
CA GLY A 236 -6.89 9.22 14.94
C GLY A 236 -7.10 7.87 14.26
N TYR A 237 -6.35 6.87 14.71
CA TYR A 237 -6.51 5.49 14.23
C TYR A 237 -6.17 4.48 15.33
N ARG A 238 -6.69 3.26 15.20
CA ARG A 238 -6.45 2.15 16.12
C ARG A 238 -6.06 0.89 15.34
N VAL A 239 -5.03 0.20 15.76
CA VAL A 239 -4.63 -1.10 15.22
C VAL A 239 -4.80 -2.16 16.30
N VAL A 240 -5.51 -3.23 15.97
CA VAL A 240 -5.67 -4.40 16.83
C VAL A 240 -5.18 -5.63 16.08
N SER A 241 -4.18 -6.31 16.62
CA SER A 241 -3.54 -7.49 16.01
C SER A 241 -2.93 -8.37 17.07
N ALA A 242 -3.22 -9.66 17.09
CA ALA A 242 -2.50 -10.72 17.83
C ALA A 242 -1.87 -10.31 19.19
N GLY A 243 -2.66 -9.69 20.09
CA GLY A 243 -2.22 -9.30 21.45
C GLY A 243 -1.71 -7.87 21.59
N GLU A 244 -1.65 -7.12 20.49
CA GLU A 244 -1.37 -5.68 20.44
C GLU A 244 -2.66 -4.92 20.13
N ASP A 245 -2.87 -3.83 20.87
CA ASP A 245 -3.97 -2.89 20.70
C ASP A 245 -3.39 -1.49 20.88
N THR A 246 -3.10 -0.85 19.75
CA THR A 246 -2.46 0.47 19.71
C THR A 246 -3.46 1.49 19.21
N PHE A 247 -3.54 2.63 19.89
CA PHE A 247 -4.37 3.76 19.50
C PHE A 247 -3.51 5.01 19.41
N ILE A 248 -3.63 5.71 18.30
CA ILE A 248 -2.98 7.00 18.05
C ILE A 248 -4.07 8.05 17.89
N LYS A 249 -4.01 9.07 18.75
CA LYS A 249 -4.85 10.25 18.63
C LYS A 249 -4.08 11.34 17.87
N CYS A 250 -4.67 11.90 16.82
CA CYS A 250 -4.03 12.96 16.05
C CYS A 250 -4.30 14.32 16.69
N GLU A 251 -3.36 14.82 17.48
CA GLU A 251 -3.47 16.14 18.10
C GLU A 251 -2.84 17.19 17.18
N LYS A 252 -3.71 17.94 16.49
CA LYS A 252 -3.29 18.87 15.42
C LYS A 252 -3.05 20.27 15.95
N LYS A 253 -1.91 20.83 15.57
CA LYS A 253 -1.59 22.25 15.76
C LYS A 253 -1.15 22.87 14.45
N ILE A 254 -1.82 23.94 14.05
CA ILE A 254 -1.48 24.71 12.86
C ILE A 254 -0.76 25.98 13.29
N GLN A 255 0.48 26.15 12.84
CA GLN A 255 1.29 27.34 13.11
C GLN A 255 1.95 27.82 11.84
N ASP A 256 1.65 29.07 11.47
CA ASP A 256 2.05 29.64 10.18
C ASP A 256 1.75 28.68 9.01
N GLY A 257 0.54 28.13 8.95
CA GLY A 257 0.10 27.21 7.89
C GLY A 257 0.77 25.83 7.86
N VAL A 258 1.80 25.57 8.67
CA VAL A 258 2.40 24.23 8.85
C VAL A 258 1.53 23.46 9.83
N ILE A 259 1.14 22.23 9.45
CA ILE A 259 0.40 21.33 10.33
C ILE A 259 1.40 20.46 11.08
N LEU A 260 1.23 20.40 12.39
CA LEU A 260 2.03 19.59 13.31
C LEU A 260 1.09 18.65 14.03
N ILE A 261 1.41 17.36 14.05
CA ILE A 261 0.59 16.34 14.71
C ILE A 261 1.44 15.60 15.73
N THR A 262 0.91 15.48 16.94
CA THR A 262 1.46 14.66 18.01
C THR A 262 0.50 13.51 18.31
N GLU A 263 0.98 12.47 18.99
CA GLU A 263 0.22 11.22 19.19
C GLU A 263 -0.57 11.22 20.51
N GLN A 264 -0.24 12.13 21.43
CA GLN A 264 -0.86 12.26 22.75
C GLN A 264 -1.32 13.71 23.08
N PRO A 265 -2.41 13.89 23.84
CA PRO A 265 -2.97 15.21 24.17
C PRO A 265 -2.11 16.06 25.11
N GLU A 266 -1.29 15.43 25.95
CA GLU A 266 -0.35 16.12 26.85
C GLU A 266 0.92 16.62 26.15
N GLU A 267 1.16 16.17 24.91
CA GLU A 267 2.28 16.60 24.11
C GLU A 267 2.07 18.05 23.66
N GLN A 268 3.04 18.88 24.00
CA GLN A 268 3.12 20.27 23.63
C GLN A 268 4.08 20.40 22.46
N ILE A 269 3.68 21.24 21.51
CA ILE A 269 4.49 21.53 20.35
C ILE A 269 4.36 23.01 20.01
N SER A 270 5.46 23.65 19.63
CA SER A 270 5.47 25.01 19.12
C SER A 270 6.48 25.20 18.01
N LEU A 271 6.12 26.06 17.07
CA LEU A 271 6.87 26.38 15.88
C LEU A 271 7.08 27.90 15.82
N LYS A 272 8.34 28.32 15.72
CA LYS A 272 8.72 29.74 15.63
C LYS A 272 9.65 29.93 14.44
N LYS A 273 9.41 30.97 13.62
CA LYS A 273 10.34 31.30 12.52
C LYS A 273 11.74 31.53 13.06
N THR A 274 12.73 31.03 12.33
CA THR A 274 14.14 31.13 12.70
C THR A 274 15.01 31.12 11.44
N VAL A 275 16.33 31.10 11.64
CA VAL A 275 17.32 30.90 10.58
C VAL A 275 18.12 29.63 10.89
N LEU A 276 18.40 28.84 9.86
CA LEU A 276 19.28 27.68 9.96
C LEU A 276 20.73 28.12 10.16
N ASP A 277 21.54 27.25 10.74
CA ASP A 277 22.97 27.51 10.78
C ASP A 277 23.55 27.31 9.37
N PRO A 278 24.64 28.02 9.00
CA PRO A 278 25.23 27.91 7.68
C PRO A 278 25.51 26.46 7.27
N GLN A 279 25.21 26.09 6.02
CA GLN A 279 25.44 24.75 5.44
C GLN A 279 26.87 24.24 5.61
N GLU A 280 27.84 25.15 5.67
CA GLU A 280 29.26 24.85 5.92
C GLU A 280 29.52 24.20 7.29
N ASN A 281 28.62 24.41 8.25
CA ASN A 281 28.71 23.85 9.60
C ASN A 281 28.00 22.49 9.72
N TRP A 282 27.51 21.94 8.61
CA TRP A 282 26.74 20.70 8.61
C TRP A 282 27.66 19.49 8.61
N ASN A 283 27.24 18.42 9.29
CA ASN A 283 28.00 17.15 9.41
C ASN A 283 28.27 16.41 8.07
N GLY A 284 27.93 17.00 6.91
CA GLY A 284 28.30 16.51 5.58
C GLY A 284 27.40 15.41 5.01
N ASN A 285 26.29 15.06 5.65
CA ASN A 285 25.38 13.97 5.24
C ASN A 285 24.47 14.29 4.03
N GLY A 286 24.98 15.02 3.03
CA GLY A 286 24.39 14.99 1.67
C GLY A 286 23.62 16.23 1.19
N PHE A 287 23.56 17.33 1.94
CA PHE A 287 22.79 18.54 1.55
C PHE A 287 23.64 19.81 1.33
N LEU A 288 24.96 19.67 1.16
CA LEU A 288 25.84 20.84 0.95
C LEU A 288 25.52 21.63 -0.34
N ASP A 289 25.01 20.96 -1.37
CA ASP A 289 24.64 21.59 -2.65
C ASP A 289 23.13 21.86 -2.76
N ALA A 290 22.34 21.50 -1.74
CA ALA A 290 20.89 21.60 -1.79
C ALA A 290 20.41 23.03 -1.51
N GLN A 291 19.42 23.48 -2.26
CA GLN A 291 18.89 24.83 -2.13
C GLN A 291 17.74 24.86 -1.11
N GLN A 292 17.82 25.76 -0.12
CA GLN A 292 16.70 26.06 0.77
C GLN A 292 15.59 26.74 -0.04
N VAL A 293 14.38 26.17 0.00
CA VAL A 293 13.22 26.67 -0.77
C VAL A 293 12.07 27.13 0.13
N SER A 294 12.25 27.18 1.44
CA SER A 294 11.24 27.66 2.38
C SER A 294 11.84 28.48 3.53
N ASP A 295 10.99 29.16 4.30
CA ASP A 295 11.35 29.64 5.64
C ASP A 295 11.78 28.46 6.54
N ALA A 296 12.62 28.76 7.53
CA ALA A 296 13.03 27.82 8.56
C ALA A 296 12.29 28.08 9.87
N TYR A 297 12.09 27.02 10.65
CA TYR A 297 11.34 27.08 11.90
C TYR A 297 12.03 26.30 13.01
N ALA A 298 12.16 26.90 14.18
CA ALA A 298 12.54 26.20 15.40
C ALA A 298 11.33 25.44 15.94
N LEU A 299 11.53 24.16 16.22
CA LEU A 299 10.55 23.23 16.76
C LEU A 299 10.85 22.99 18.23
N GLU A 300 9.97 23.43 19.11
CA GLU A 300 10.03 23.14 20.54
C GLU A 300 8.91 22.15 20.88
N THR A 301 9.27 20.97 21.39
CA THR A 301 8.28 19.95 21.77
C THR A 301 8.79 19.05 22.90
N ASN A 302 7.87 18.48 23.66
CA ASN A 302 8.12 17.37 24.58
C ASN A 302 7.61 16.01 24.03
N ALA A 303 7.00 15.99 22.84
CA ALA A 303 6.65 14.75 22.15
C ALA A 303 7.92 13.99 21.79
N GLY A 304 7.87 12.66 21.69
CA GLY A 304 8.96 11.84 21.16
C GLY A 304 8.95 11.71 19.63
N LYS A 305 7.81 12.04 19.02
CA LYS A 305 7.54 11.93 17.59
C LYS A 305 6.55 13.02 17.18
N VAL A 306 6.84 13.68 16.06
CA VAL A 306 6.01 14.74 15.50
C VAL A 306 5.88 14.53 14.00
N TYR A 307 4.66 14.52 13.49
CA TYR A 307 4.39 14.55 12.05
C TYR A 307 4.29 16.00 11.61
N VAL A 308 4.99 16.34 10.53
CA VAL A 308 5.04 17.69 9.98
C VAL A 308 4.50 17.66 8.56
N TYR A 309 3.55 18.54 8.27
CA TYR A 309 3.02 18.76 6.91
C TYR A 309 3.29 20.21 6.52
N PHE A 310 4.31 20.40 5.70
CA PHE A 310 4.73 21.70 5.22
C PHE A 310 3.99 22.05 3.93
N PRO A 311 3.24 23.17 3.87
CA PRO A 311 2.39 23.49 2.73
C PRO A 311 3.23 23.80 1.48
N VAL A 312 2.92 23.13 0.37
CA VAL A 312 3.63 23.28 -0.92
C VAL A 312 3.54 24.71 -1.46
N GLU A 313 2.42 25.40 -1.23
CA GLU A 313 2.21 26.80 -1.62
C GLU A 313 3.19 27.80 -0.97
N LYS A 314 3.90 27.39 0.09
CA LYS A 314 4.94 28.18 0.75
C LYS A 314 6.34 27.95 0.17
N LEU A 315 6.49 27.07 -0.81
CA LEU A 315 7.78 26.76 -1.41
C LEU A 315 8.12 27.77 -2.50
N ASN A 316 9.36 28.26 -2.46
CA ASN A 316 9.96 29.14 -3.46
C ASN A 316 10.60 28.32 -4.60
N THR A 317 9.90 27.29 -5.08
CA THR A 317 10.36 26.42 -6.18
C THR A 317 9.17 25.84 -6.94
N LYS A 318 9.42 25.40 -8.18
CA LYS A 318 8.47 24.59 -8.97
C LYS A 318 8.78 23.09 -8.92
N GLU A 319 9.95 22.72 -8.42
CA GLU A 319 10.47 21.34 -8.35
C GLU A 319 9.97 20.63 -7.07
N VAL A 320 8.65 20.63 -6.88
CA VAL A 320 8.00 20.09 -5.66
C VAL A 320 8.28 18.60 -5.49
N GLU A 321 8.39 17.85 -6.58
CA GLU A 321 8.69 16.42 -6.57
C GLU A 321 10.08 16.08 -6.01
N HIS A 322 11.00 17.05 -6.02
CA HIS A 322 12.35 16.93 -5.48
C HIS A 322 12.50 17.64 -4.12
N ALA A 323 11.42 18.22 -3.60
CA ALA A 323 11.43 18.91 -2.32
C ALA A 323 11.41 17.91 -1.16
N GLN A 324 12.29 18.12 -0.18
CA GLN A 324 12.43 17.28 1.00
C GLN A 324 12.44 18.13 2.27
N LEU A 325 11.76 17.63 3.29
CA LEU A 325 11.78 18.23 4.62
C LEU A 325 13.07 17.82 5.33
N VAL A 326 13.83 18.79 5.81
CA VAL A 326 15.12 18.60 6.48
C VAL A 326 15.00 19.05 7.93
N LYS A 327 15.63 18.28 8.82
CA LYS A 327 15.78 18.57 10.24
C LYS A 327 17.23 18.93 10.54
N GLN A 328 17.47 20.14 11.03
CA GLN A 328 18.69 20.54 11.73
C GLN A 328 18.52 20.31 13.23
N TYR A 329 19.55 19.86 13.93
CA TYR A 329 19.54 19.73 15.39
C TYR A 329 20.96 19.78 15.97
N GLN A 330 21.09 19.98 17.28
CA GLN A 330 22.35 19.85 18.01
C GLN A 330 22.42 18.47 18.68
N TYR A 331 23.56 17.80 18.53
CA TYR A 331 23.85 16.53 19.19
C TYR A 331 25.31 16.49 19.62
N GLN A 332 25.57 16.23 20.91
CA GLN A 332 26.91 16.21 21.50
C GLN A 332 27.77 17.46 21.21
N GLY A 333 27.13 18.62 21.02
CA GLY A 333 27.80 19.89 20.70
C GLY A 333 28.14 20.10 19.23
N GLU A 334 27.72 19.19 18.35
CA GLU A 334 27.85 19.31 16.90
C GLU A 334 26.49 19.59 16.26
N THR A 335 26.51 20.39 15.19
CA THR A 335 25.30 20.67 14.42
C THR A 335 25.10 19.58 13.36
N CYS A 336 24.00 18.85 13.51
CA CYS A 336 23.64 17.70 12.71
C CYS A 336 22.40 17.98 11.85
N TYR A 337 22.28 17.22 10.77
CA TYR A 337 21.26 17.39 9.75
C TYR A 337 20.82 16.05 9.23
N ASP A 338 19.51 15.87 9.13
CA ASP A 338 18.89 14.66 8.60
C ASP A 338 17.78 15.03 7.61
N ASN A 339 17.68 14.23 6.55
CA ASN A 339 16.47 14.19 5.75
C ASN A 339 15.39 13.45 6.52
N LEU A 340 14.22 14.07 6.59
CA LEU A 340 13.07 13.39 7.16
C LEU A 340 12.50 12.44 6.11
N LEU A 341 12.34 11.17 6.51
CA LEU A 341 11.64 10.19 5.70
C LEU A 341 10.21 10.71 5.45
N GLY A 342 9.87 10.83 4.18
CA GLY A 342 8.63 11.48 3.73
C GLY A 342 8.66 11.80 2.24
N GLY A 343 7.75 12.66 1.82
CA GLY A 343 7.55 13.04 0.42
C GLY A 343 6.37 13.99 0.26
N VAL A 344 5.93 14.19 -0.97
CA VAL A 344 4.69 14.95 -1.24
C VAL A 344 3.49 14.07 -0.86
N THR A 345 2.48 14.64 -0.18
CA THR A 345 1.21 13.96 0.08
C THR A 345 0.50 13.60 -1.24
N ASP A 346 -0.35 12.58 -1.22
CA ASP A 346 -1.06 12.08 -2.41
C ASP A 346 -1.90 13.14 -3.14
N ASP A 347 -2.41 14.12 -2.37
CA ASP A 347 -3.18 15.25 -2.89
C ASP A 347 -2.32 16.43 -3.37
N GLY A 348 -0.99 16.31 -3.24
CA GLY A 348 -0.02 17.30 -3.68
C GLY A 348 0.08 18.55 -2.80
N LYS A 349 -0.62 18.62 -1.66
CA LYS A 349 -0.74 19.86 -0.88
C LYS A 349 0.41 20.09 0.10
N TYR A 350 1.04 19.03 0.59
CA TYR A 350 2.06 19.13 1.64
C TYR A 350 3.31 18.32 1.31
N ILE A 351 4.47 18.82 1.74
CA ILE A 351 5.66 18.00 1.97
C ILE A 351 5.56 17.46 3.39
N GLN A 352 5.51 16.15 3.53
CA GLN A 352 5.44 15.51 4.83
C GLN A 352 6.80 15.02 5.32
N GLY A 353 6.95 14.93 6.64
CA GLY A 353 8.07 14.24 7.27
C GLY A 353 7.82 13.98 8.76
N ILE A 354 8.57 13.03 9.32
CA ILE A 354 8.47 12.63 10.72
C ILE A 354 9.71 13.11 11.47
N VAL A 355 9.53 13.97 12.47
CA VAL A 355 10.59 14.38 13.38
C VAL A 355 10.58 13.49 14.61
N TYR A 356 11.67 12.76 14.82
CA TYR A 356 11.94 12.06 16.08
C TYR A 356 12.80 12.93 16.97
N THR A 357 12.38 13.09 18.22
CA THR A 357 12.94 13.97 19.24
C THR A 357 13.51 13.10 20.36
N ARG A 358 14.72 12.59 20.14
CA ARG A 358 15.43 11.75 21.11
C ARG A 358 16.23 12.63 22.08
N ASP A 359 17.55 12.56 22.01
CA ASP A 359 18.48 13.35 22.84
C ASP A 359 18.95 14.64 22.14
N GLU A 360 18.11 15.17 21.26
CA GLU A 360 18.43 16.26 20.35
C GLU A 360 17.94 17.59 20.92
N THR A 361 18.72 18.65 20.71
CA THR A 361 18.33 20.01 21.11
C THR A 361 18.33 20.96 19.91
N GLU A 362 17.70 22.13 20.08
CA GLU A 362 17.66 23.18 19.05
C GLU A 362 17.18 22.68 17.67
N ILE A 363 16.13 21.87 17.68
CA ILE A 363 15.58 21.30 16.45
C ILE A 363 15.02 22.42 15.58
N LYS A 364 15.45 22.48 14.32
CA LYS A 364 14.91 23.38 13.30
C LYS A 364 14.53 22.57 12.07
N ILE A 365 13.46 22.98 11.40
CA ILE A 365 12.97 22.35 10.18
C ILE A 365 12.87 23.35 9.03
N SER A 366 13.13 22.90 7.81
CA SER A 366 12.96 23.66 6.57
C SER A 366 12.87 22.70 5.38
N VAL A 367 12.44 23.19 4.23
CA VAL A 367 12.36 22.42 2.98
C VAL A 367 13.52 22.79 2.06
N PHE A 368 14.12 21.76 1.45
CA PHE A 368 15.22 21.86 0.50
C PHE A 368 14.88 21.13 -0.80
N VAL A 369 15.50 21.55 -1.89
CA VAL A 369 15.53 20.80 -3.16
C VAL A 369 16.98 20.44 -3.46
N ASP A 370 17.22 19.17 -3.76
CA ASP A 370 18.54 18.73 -4.24
C ASP A 370 18.67 19.12 -5.72
N GLY A 371 19.78 19.77 -6.08
CA GLY A 371 20.01 20.33 -7.41
C GLY A 371 20.57 19.33 -8.44
N LYS A 372 20.39 18.01 -8.24
CA LYS A 372 21.01 16.95 -9.04
C LYS A 372 20.07 16.20 -9.96
#